data_AF-A0A183D435-F1
#
_entry.id   AF-A0A183D435-F1
#
_cell.length_a   1.000
_cell.length_b   1.000
_cell.length_c   1.000
_cell.angle_alpha   90.00
_cell.angle_beta   90.00
_cell.angle_gamma   90.00
#
_symmetry.space_group_name_H-M   'P 1'
#
loop_
_entity.id
_entity.type
_entity.pdbx_description
1 polymer ?
#
loop_
_entity_poly.entity_id
_entity_poly.type
_entity_poly.pdbx_seq_one_letter_code
_entity_poly.pdbx_strand_id
1 'polypeptide(L)'
;EITSPVASGVRQTIENLSTPLPSTFPDFQSELSGISVGNELGGEAAIVPVEDESDQLWIDILTQAVSRCGNNHNRIARYAQAVVDEAMSISLRLISDQRYSMIEEDAQSTPNDPDARTRAWNKAKTEFIDKIYQKYEGAIRSKANLRCPAKIDNKRFLRKVRRRLL
;
A
#
# COMPACT_ATOMS: atom_id res chain seq x y z
N GLU A 1 43.82 -18.15 -44.69
CA GLU A 1 43.66 -16.75 -44.25
C GLU A 1 42.49 -16.11 -45.00
N ILE A 2 41.58 -15.45 -44.25
CA ILE A 2 40.81 -14.24 -44.65
C ILE A 2 39.72 -14.50 -45.73
N THR A 3 38.41 -14.23 -45.61
CA THR A 3 37.55 -13.37 -44.76
C THR A 3 36.08 -13.70 -45.08
N SER A 4 35.15 -13.42 -44.15
CA SER A 4 33.73 -13.17 -44.46
C SER A 4 33.56 -11.77 -45.10
N PRO A 5 32.42 -11.44 -45.76
CA PRO A 5 31.40 -10.74 -44.97
C PRO A 5 29.93 -11.03 -45.35
N VAL A 6 29.13 -11.11 -44.29
CA VAL A 6 27.80 -10.52 -44.02
C VAL A 6 27.18 -9.63 -45.11
N ALA A 7 25.91 -9.90 -45.45
CA ALA A 7 24.78 -8.95 -45.31
C ALA A 7 23.48 -9.53 -45.91
N SER A 8 22.55 -9.98 -45.07
CA SER A 8 21.13 -10.08 -45.46
C SER A 8 20.34 -9.19 -44.52
N GLY A 9 19.77 -8.14 -45.10
CA GLY A 9 19.02 -7.11 -44.40
C GLY A 9 17.69 -7.63 -43.89
N VAL A 10 17.35 -7.24 -42.66
CA VAL A 10 16.00 -7.34 -42.13
C VAL A 10 15.52 -5.91 -41.93
N ARG A 11 14.74 -5.42 -42.91
CA ARG A 11 13.95 -4.19 -42.78
C ARG A 11 12.62 -4.53 -42.11
N GLN A 12 12.40 -3.91 -40.96
CA GLN A 12 11.17 -3.29 -40.47
C GLN A 12 9.82 -3.99 -40.74
N THR A 13 9.19 -4.39 -39.64
CA THR A 13 7.76 -4.15 -39.41
C THR A 13 7.53 -3.94 -37.91
N ILE A 14 7.52 -2.69 -37.48
CA ILE A 14 6.93 -2.27 -36.20
C ILE A 14 5.69 -1.47 -36.59
N GLU A 15 4.55 -2.12 -36.75
CA GLU A 15 3.26 -1.48 -36.65
C GLU A 15 2.26 -2.49 -36.08
N ASN A 16 1.41 -2.00 -35.18
CA ASN A 16 0.26 -2.65 -34.56
C ASN A 16 0.51 -3.40 -33.24
N LEU A 17 0.58 -2.62 -32.15
CA LEU A 17 -0.13 -2.98 -30.92
C LEU A 17 -0.64 -1.70 -30.23
N SER A 18 -1.66 -1.08 -30.84
CA SER A 18 -2.49 -0.07 -30.19
C SER A 18 -3.91 -0.61 -30.12
N THR A 19 -4.17 -1.40 -29.07
CA THR A 19 -5.52 -1.83 -28.71
C THR A 19 -5.74 -1.44 -27.25
N PRO A 20 -6.55 -0.42 -26.94
CA PRO A 20 -6.91 -0.12 -25.57
C PRO A 20 -7.89 -1.19 -25.07
N LEU A 21 -7.53 -1.88 -23.99
CA LEU A 21 -8.42 -2.78 -23.27
C LEU A 21 -9.59 -1.97 -22.66
N PRO A 22 -10.85 -2.41 -22.80
CA PRO A 22 -11.98 -1.74 -22.19
C PRO A 22 -11.98 -2.01 -20.68
N SER A 23 -11.62 -0.99 -19.91
CA SER A 23 -11.81 -0.96 -18.45
C SER A 23 -13.29 -0.68 -18.15
N THR A 24 -14.11 -1.73 -18.10
CA THR A 24 -15.48 -1.64 -17.58
C THR A 24 -15.42 -1.57 -16.07
N PHE A 25 -15.54 -0.37 -15.51
CA PHE A 25 -15.80 -0.17 -14.09
C PHE A 25 -17.28 -0.52 -13.80
N PRO A 26 -17.60 -1.21 -12.70
CA PRO A 26 -18.99 -1.42 -12.32
C PRO A 26 -19.62 -0.10 -11.87
N ASP A 27 -20.78 0.18 -12.43
CA ASP A 27 -21.63 1.34 -12.13
C ASP A 27 -22.36 1.07 -10.80
N PHE A 28 -21.97 1.78 -9.73
CA PHE A 28 -22.62 1.67 -8.43
C PHE A 28 -23.86 2.58 -8.41
N GLN A 29 -25.00 2.02 -8.75
CA GLN A 29 -26.29 2.65 -8.47
C GLN A 29 -26.55 2.59 -6.96
N SER A 30 -26.38 3.72 -6.28
CA SER A 30 -26.84 3.91 -4.90
C SER A 30 -28.35 4.19 -4.90
N GLU A 31 -29.16 3.16 -4.73
CA GLU A 31 -30.54 3.33 -4.26
C GLU A 31 -30.54 3.39 -2.72
N LEU A 32 -30.52 4.62 -2.19
CA LEU A 32 -30.89 4.87 -0.80
C LEU A 32 -32.42 4.72 -0.68
N SER A 33 -32.87 3.56 -0.24
CA SER A 33 -34.21 3.39 0.35
C SER A 33 -34.08 3.39 1.87
N GLY A 34 -34.76 4.36 2.49
CA GLY A 34 -34.56 4.72 3.89
C GLY A 34 -35.19 3.77 4.90
N ILE A 35 -34.73 3.91 6.14
CA ILE A 35 -35.48 3.49 7.33
C ILE A 35 -35.37 4.61 8.37
N SER A 36 -36.53 5.13 8.74
CA SER A 36 -36.78 6.00 9.90
C SER A 36 -37.09 5.12 11.13
N VAL A 37 -37.13 5.75 12.31
CA VAL A 37 -37.40 5.25 13.68
C VAL A 37 -36.10 4.90 14.42
N GLY A 38 -35.76 5.40 15.62
CA GLY A 38 -36.42 6.25 16.60
C GLY A 38 -35.77 5.96 17.97
N ASN A 39 -35.32 7.02 18.67
CA ASN A 39 -35.12 7.19 20.12
C ASN A 39 -34.22 6.26 20.98
N GLU A 40 -33.35 6.96 21.73
CA GLU A 40 -32.96 6.81 23.16
C GLU A 40 -31.80 5.90 23.63
N LEU A 41 -30.83 6.60 24.24
CA LEU A 41 -30.05 6.34 25.46
C LEU A 41 -29.49 4.93 25.74
N GLY A 42 -28.16 4.88 25.87
CA GLY A 42 -27.44 3.84 26.62
C GLY A 42 -26.24 3.30 25.86
N GLY A 43 -25.18 4.09 25.74
CA GLY A 43 -23.95 3.71 25.05
C GLY A 43 -23.09 2.74 25.86
N GLU A 44 -23.61 1.54 26.10
CA GLU A 44 -22.77 0.37 26.31
C GLU A 44 -22.13 0.07 24.95
N ALA A 45 -20.81 0.06 24.88
CA ALA A 45 -20.10 -0.33 23.66
C ALA A 45 -20.40 -1.81 23.41
N ALA A 46 -21.53 -2.07 22.74
CA ALA A 46 -21.85 -3.36 22.21
C ALA A 46 -20.66 -3.80 21.38
N ILE A 47 -19.93 -4.79 21.88
CA ILE A 47 -18.96 -5.53 21.09
C ILE A 47 -19.83 -6.28 20.08
N VAL A 48 -20.16 -5.62 18.97
CA VAL A 48 -20.84 -6.24 17.84
C VAL A 48 -19.91 -7.36 17.40
N PRO A 49 -20.33 -8.63 17.45
CA PRO A 49 -19.54 -9.71 16.87
C PRO A 49 -19.45 -9.41 15.38
N VAL A 50 -18.22 -9.15 14.92
CA VAL A 50 -17.92 -8.94 13.51
C VAL A 50 -18.10 -10.31 12.84
N GLU A 51 -19.28 -10.51 12.26
CA GLU A 51 -19.63 -11.70 11.46
C GLU A 51 -19.89 -11.31 10.00
N ASP A 52 -19.22 -10.27 9.50
CA ASP A 52 -19.12 -10.03 8.06
C ASP A 52 -17.66 -10.12 7.62
N GLU A 53 -17.31 -11.25 7.02
CA GLU A 53 -15.98 -11.47 6.43
C GLU A 53 -15.64 -10.39 5.38
N SER A 54 -16.65 -9.77 4.76
CA SER A 54 -16.44 -8.71 3.77
C SER A 54 -15.90 -7.41 4.37
N ASP A 55 -16.17 -7.16 5.66
CA ASP A 55 -15.71 -5.97 6.38
C ASP A 55 -14.32 -6.16 7.03
N GLN A 56 -13.84 -7.39 7.16
CA GLN A 56 -12.61 -7.71 7.90
C GLN A 56 -11.39 -6.93 7.38
N LEU A 57 -11.25 -6.81 6.05
CA LEU A 57 -10.17 -6.03 5.44
C LEU A 57 -10.24 -4.55 5.86
N TRP A 58 -11.43 -3.96 5.85
CA TRP A 58 -11.61 -2.57 6.24
C TRP A 58 -11.41 -2.36 7.74
N ILE A 59 -11.81 -3.33 8.56
CA ILE A 59 -11.53 -3.35 10.00
C ILE A 59 -10.03 -3.35 10.27
N ASP A 60 -9.25 -4.16 9.53
CA ASP A 60 -7.79 -4.19 9.67
C ASP A 60 -7.15 -2.87 9.24
N ILE A 61 -7.61 -2.29 8.13
CA ILE A 61 -7.15 -0.97 7.65
C ILE A 61 -7.46 0.11 8.70
N LEU A 62 -8.68 0.13 9.24
CA LEU A 62 -9.10 1.10 10.26
C LEU A 62 -8.32 0.90 11.57
N THR A 63 -8.02 -0.34 11.95
CA THR A 63 -7.18 -0.66 13.12
C THR A 63 -5.77 -0.10 12.95
N GLN A 64 -5.17 -0.26 11.77
CA GLN A 64 -3.88 0.37 11.44
C GLN A 64 -3.97 1.90 11.45
N ALA A 65 -5.04 2.47 10.91
CA ALA A 65 -5.26 3.92 10.90
C ALA A 65 -5.36 4.48 12.33
N VAL A 66 -6.12 3.84 13.22
CA VAL A 66 -6.29 4.26 14.62
C VAL A 66 -4.98 4.11 15.40
N SER A 67 -4.26 3.00 15.25
CA SER A 67 -2.98 2.77 15.96
C SER A 67 -1.90 3.78 15.58
N ARG A 68 -1.94 4.30 14.35
CA ARG A 68 -0.94 5.20 13.78
C ARG A 68 -1.30 6.69 13.85
N CYS A 69 -2.57 7.03 13.65
CA CYS A 69 -3.05 8.41 13.54
C CYS A 69 -3.97 8.85 14.70
N GLY A 70 -4.39 7.93 15.55
CA GLY A 70 -5.32 8.17 16.65
C GLY A 70 -6.80 8.06 16.23
N ASN A 71 -7.68 8.12 17.23
CA ASN A 71 -9.11 7.80 17.09
C ASN A 71 -10.00 9.03 16.84
N ASN A 72 -9.62 9.93 15.93
CA ASN A 72 -10.47 11.08 15.58
C ASN A 72 -11.49 10.66 14.50
N HIS A 73 -12.73 10.41 14.91
CA HIS A 73 -13.81 9.97 14.03
C HIS A 73 -14.00 10.88 12.80
N ASN A 74 -13.90 12.19 12.94
CA ASN A 74 -14.04 13.15 11.83
C ASN A 74 -12.90 13.08 10.80
N ARG A 75 -11.82 12.37 11.11
CA ARG A 75 -10.64 12.21 10.24
C ARG A 75 -10.38 10.75 9.87
N ILE A 76 -11.21 9.83 10.33
CA ILE A 76 -10.93 8.39 10.20
C ILE A 76 -10.79 7.96 8.74
N ALA A 77 -11.66 8.45 7.86
CA ALA A 77 -11.58 8.20 6.43
C ALA A 77 -10.25 8.70 5.82
N ARG A 78 -9.78 9.88 6.24
CA ARG A 78 -8.49 10.43 5.79
C ARG A 78 -7.31 9.62 6.33
N TYR A 79 -7.41 9.08 7.54
CA TYR A 79 -6.38 8.23 8.11
C TYR A 79 -6.32 6.87 7.40
N ALA A 80 -7.47 6.25 7.15
CA ALA A 80 -7.58 5.03 6.36
C ALA A 80 -7.02 5.22 4.95
N GLN A 81 -7.42 6.28 4.25
CA GLN A 81 -6.88 6.63 2.94
C GLN A 81 -5.35 6.72 2.97
N ALA A 82 -4.78 7.43 3.95
CA ALA A 82 -3.33 7.59 4.04
C ALA A 82 -2.59 6.27 4.29
N VAL A 83 -3.18 5.33 5.06
CA VAL A 83 -2.63 3.99 5.26
C VAL A 83 -2.67 3.19 3.95
N VAL A 84 -3.79 3.23 3.22
CA VAL A 84 -3.93 2.56 1.92
C VAL A 84 -2.94 3.12 0.90
N ASP A 85 -2.85 4.44 0.77
CA ASP A 85 -1.93 5.11 -0.16
C ASP A 85 -0.46 4.78 0.14
N GLU A 86 -0.09 4.71 1.43
CA GLU A 86 1.25 4.33 1.84
C GLU A 86 1.55 2.86 1.55
N ALA A 87 0.62 1.95 1.89
CA ALA A 87 0.75 0.54 1.59
C ALA A 87 0.92 0.31 0.08
N MET A 88 0.09 0.95 -0.75
CA MET A 88 0.17 0.88 -2.20
C MET A 88 1.50 1.44 -2.72
N SER A 89 1.96 2.58 -2.20
CA SER A 89 3.23 3.18 -2.59
C SER A 89 4.42 2.25 -2.29
N ILE A 90 4.40 1.56 -1.14
CA ILE A 90 5.42 0.57 -0.79
C ILE A 90 5.33 -0.63 -1.73
N SER A 91 4.14 -1.19 -1.92
CA SER A 91 3.92 -2.35 -2.80
C SER A 91 4.44 -2.10 -4.22
N LEU A 92 4.09 -0.96 -4.82
CA LEU A 92 4.53 -0.60 -6.18
C LEU A 92 6.05 -0.47 -6.29
N ARG A 93 6.71 0.05 -5.25
CA ARG A 93 8.18 0.13 -5.22
C ARG A 93 8.80 -1.25 -5.00
N LEU A 94 8.19 -2.07 -4.16
CA LEU A 94 8.68 -3.39 -3.80
C LEU A 94 8.62 -4.34 -5.00
N ILE A 95 7.52 -4.36 -5.76
CA ILE A 95 7.41 -5.21 -6.97
C ILE A 95 8.44 -4.85 -8.05
N SER A 96 8.97 -3.62 -8.03
CA SER A 96 10.03 -3.18 -8.95
C SER A 96 11.45 -3.37 -8.40
N ASP A 97 11.60 -3.80 -7.14
CA ASP A 97 12.92 -3.98 -6.51
C ASP A 97 13.49 -5.35 -6.86
N GLN A 98 14.66 -5.37 -7.52
CA GLN A 98 15.33 -6.60 -7.93
C GLN A 98 15.56 -7.59 -6.78
N ARG A 99 15.84 -7.10 -5.56
CA ARG A 99 16.11 -7.99 -4.42
C ARG A 99 14.82 -8.64 -3.94
N TYR A 100 13.69 -7.95 -4.05
CA TYR A 100 12.40 -8.56 -3.76
C TYR A 100 12.03 -9.62 -4.81
N SER A 101 12.26 -9.34 -6.09
CA SER A 101 12.08 -10.35 -7.15
C SER A 101 12.87 -11.62 -6.87
N MET A 102 14.14 -11.50 -6.45
CA MET A 102 14.97 -12.65 -6.07
C MET A 102 14.40 -13.46 -4.89
N ILE A 103 13.79 -12.79 -3.90
CA ILE A 103 13.14 -13.48 -2.76
C ILE A 103 11.96 -14.31 -3.25
N GLU A 104 11.12 -13.75 -4.12
CA GLU A 104 9.95 -14.45 -4.64
C GLU A 104 10.35 -15.61 -5.58
N GLU A 105 11.39 -15.41 -6.41
CA GLU A 105 11.98 -16.50 -7.22
C GLU A 105 12.53 -17.64 -6.35
N ASP A 106 13.33 -17.32 -5.33
CA ASP A 106 13.86 -18.31 -4.38
C ASP A 106 12.74 -19.03 -3.64
N ALA A 107 11.67 -18.33 -3.23
CA ALA A 107 10.53 -18.90 -2.54
C ALA A 107 9.71 -19.85 -3.42
N GLN A 108 9.67 -19.61 -4.74
CA GLN A 108 8.93 -20.43 -5.71
C GLN A 108 9.77 -21.54 -6.35
N SER A 109 11.10 -21.49 -6.20
CA SER A 109 12.03 -22.45 -6.81
C SER A 109 11.80 -23.92 -6.40
N THR A 110 11.17 -24.15 -5.24
CA THR A 110 10.92 -25.49 -4.68
C THR A 110 9.45 -25.64 -4.29
N PRO A 111 8.54 -25.86 -5.27
CA PRO A 111 7.08 -25.78 -5.06
C PRO A 111 6.49 -26.83 -4.09
N ASN A 112 7.22 -27.89 -3.78
CA ASN A 112 6.79 -28.94 -2.84
C ASN A 112 7.41 -28.80 -1.44
N ASP A 113 8.09 -27.69 -1.18
CA ASP A 113 8.76 -27.46 0.09
C ASP A 113 8.01 -26.40 0.90
N PRO A 114 7.36 -26.78 2.02
CA PRO A 114 6.59 -25.85 2.84
C PRO A 114 7.46 -24.74 3.46
N ASP A 115 8.78 -24.94 3.54
CA ASP A 115 9.72 -24.01 4.15
C ASP A 115 10.47 -23.14 3.12
N ALA A 116 10.18 -23.27 1.82
CA ALA A 116 10.87 -22.53 0.77
C ALA A 116 10.80 -21.01 1.00
N ARG A 117 9.63 -20.48 1.37
CA ARG A 117 9.44 -19.06 1.68
C ARG A 117 10.28 -18.63 2.88
N THR A 118 10.27 -19.41 3.95
CA THR A 118 11.06 -19.12 5.16
C THR A 118 12.56 -19.09 4.85
N ARG A 119 13.06 -20.03 4.04
CA ARG A 119 14.46 -20.05 3.62
C ARG A 119 14.84 -18.86 2.75
N ALA A 120 13.99 -18.46 1.80
CA ALA A 120 14.22 -17.28 0.98
C ALA A 120 14.38 -16.01 1.84
N TRP A 121 13.52 -15.84 2.85
CA TRP A 121 13.63 -14.72 3.79
C TRP A 121 14.87 -14.81 4.69
N ASN A 122 15.26 -16.00 5.14
CA ASN A 122 16.50 -16.18 5.92
C ASN A 122 17.76 -15.88 5.09
N LYS A 123 17.75 -16.23 3.80
CA LYS A 123 18.81 -15.85 2.87
C LYS A 123 18.86 -14.34 2.68
N ALA A 124 17.73 -13.70 2.36
CA ALA A 124 17.63 -12.24 2.24
C ALA A 124 18.11 -11.50 3.49
N LYS A 125 17.78 -12.04 4.68
CA LYS A 125 18.23 -11.53 5.97
C LYS A 125 19.75 -11.37 6.01
N THR A 126 20.47 -12.46 5.73
CA THR A 126 21.93 -12.52 5.80
C THR A 126 22.62 -11.79 4.64
N GLU A 127 22.00 -11.80 3.45
CA GLU A 127 22.57 -11.17 2.26
C GLU A 127 22.52 -9.64 2.32
N PHE A 128 21.37 -9.06 2.69
CA PHE A 128 21.21 -7.61 2.61
C PHE A 128 20.39 -6.96 3.73
N ILE A 129 19.37 -7.59 4.32
CA ILE A 129 18.48 -6.88 5.28
C ILE A 129 19.26 -6.45 6.53
N ASP A 130 20.03 -7.36 7.14
CA ASP A 130 20.80 -7.06 8.35
C ASP A 130 21.84 -5.96 8.08
N LYS A 131 22.49 -6.00 6.92
CA LYS A 131 23.49 -4.99 6.50
C LYS A 131 22.86 -3.62 6.30
N ILE A 132 21.66 -3.56 5.71
CA ILE A 132 20.92 -2.29 5.52
C ILE A 132 20.48 -1.74 6.87
N TYR A 133 19.93 -2.59 7.74
CA TYR A 133 19.47 -2.16 9.06
C TYR A 133 20.64 -1.60 9.88
N GLN A 134 21.77 -2.32 9.93
CA GLN A 134 22.98 -1.85 10.62
C GLN A 134 23.51 -0.54 10.04
N LYS A 135 23.61 -0.43 8.70
CA LYS A 135 24.14 0.76 8.03
C LYS A 135 23.28 2.02 8.25
N TYR A 136 21.97 1.87 8.34
CA TYR A 136 21.02 2.99 8.40
C TYR A 136 20.21 3.06 9.70
N GLU A 137 20.66 2.41 10.77
CA GLU A 137 19.91 2.24 12.02
C GLU A 137 19.37 3.57 12.58
N GLY A 138 20.22 4.60 12.69
CA GLY A 138 19.81 5.92 13.19
C GLY A 138 18.77 6.60 12.30
N ALA A 139 18.92 6.50 10.97
CA ALA A 139 17.95 7.05 10.03
C ALA A 139 16.61 6.31 10.10
N ILE A 140 16.64 4.98 10.24
CA ILE A 140 15.44 4.15 10.39
C ILE A 140 14.70 4.52 11.68
N ARG A 141 15.39 4.55 12.82
CA ARG A 141 14.79 4.89 14.12
C ARG A 141 14.21 6.30 14.15
N SER A 142 14.93 7.28 13.60
CA SER A 142 14.43 8.66 13.54
C SER A 142 13.14 8.79 12.72
N LYS A 143 13.05 8.08 11.59
CA LYS A 143 11.87 8.10 10.70
C LYS A 143 10.72 7.25 11.21
N ALA A 144 10.98 6.17 11.94
CA ALA A 144 9.96 5.28 12.51
C ALA A 144 9.04 6.01 13.52
N ASN A 145 9.47 7.15 14.07
CA ASN A 145 8.65 7.98 14.96
C ASN A 145 7.57 8.80 14.22
N LEU A 146 7.57 8.85 12.88
CA LEU A 146 6.50 9.45 12.09
C LEU A 146 5.28 8.52 12.08
N ARG A 147 4.46 8.60 13.13
CA ARG A 147 3.38 7.62 13.37
C ARG A 147 2.31 7.63 12.30
N CYS A 148 1.85 8.82 11.88
CA CYS A 148 0.68 8.95 11.01
C CYS A 148 1.07 9.28 9.56
N PRO A 149 0.71 8.44 8.57
CA PRO A 149 0.96 8.74 7.16
C PRO A 149 0.11 9.89 6.62
N ALA A 150 -0.98 10.25 7.30
CA ALA A 150 -1.82 11.37 6.89
C ALA A 150 -1.05 12.70 7.03
N LYS A 151 -0.65 13.27 5.90
CA LYS A 151 -0.03 14.61 5.86
C LYS A 151 -0.98 15.60 6.53
N ILE A 152 -0.56 16.21 7.64
CA ILE A 152 -1.30 17.31 8.26
C ILE A 152 -1.10 18.53 7.36
N ASP A 153 -2.14 18.94 6.65
CA ASP A 153 -2.12 20.20 5.91
C ASP A 153 -2.07 21.37 6.90
N ASN A 154 -0.88 21.81 7.26
CA ASN A 154 -0.66 23.02 8.08
C ASN A 154 -1.15 24.31 7.40
N LYS A 155 -1.71 24.23 6.18
CA LYS A 155 -2.31 25.34 5.44
C LYS A 155 -3.42 26.07 6.22
N ARG A 156 -4.05 25.43 7.21
CA ARG A 156 -5.10 26.04 8.03
C ARG A 156 -4.54 26.97 9.14
N PHE A 157 -3.28 26.80 9.55
CA PHE A 157 -2.66 27.66 10.58
C PHE A 157 -2.34 29.06 10.05
N LEU A 158 -1.89 29.15 8.79
CA LEU A 158 -1.56 30.42 8.14
C LEU A 158 -2.79 31.29 7.83
N ARG A 159 -4.00 30.72 7.76
CA ARG A 159 -5.24 31.48 7.58
C ARG A 159 -5.73 32.18 8.86
N LYS A 160 -5.41 31.65 10.05
CA LYS A 160 -5.81 32.28 11.34
C LYS A 160 -4.91 33.45 11.74
N VAL A 161 -3.62 33.38 11.41
CA VAL A 161 -2.66 34.48 11.70
C VAL A 161 -2.99 35.71 10.83
N ARG A 162 -3.33 35.51 9.55
CA ARG A 162 -3.66 36.61 8.64
C ARG A 162 -4.96 37.37 8.97
N ARG A 163 -5.90 36.76 9.72
CA ARG A 163 -7.14 37.43 10.18
C ARG A 163 -6.99 38.17 11.52
N ARG A 164 -5.86 38.04 12.22
CA ARG A 164 -5.57 38.82 13.45
C ARG A 164 -4.66 40.03 13.20
N LEU A 165 -4.18 40.20 11.98
CA LEU A 165 -3.25 41.25 11.55
C LEU A 165 -3.87 42.22 10.54
N LEU A 166 -5.19 42.13 10.32
CA LEU A 166 -5.99 43.06 9.52
C LEU A 166 -7.12 43.61 10.39
#